data_AF-A0A9D2JTF9-F1
#
_entry.id   AF-A0A9D2JTF9-F1
#
_cell.length_a   1.000
_cell.length_b   1.000
_cell.length_c   1.000
_cell.angle_alpha   90.00
_cell.angle_beta   90.00
_cell.angle_gamma   90.00
#
_symmetry.space_group_name_H-M   'P 1'
#
loop_
_entity.id
_entity.type
_entity.pdbx_description
1 polymer ?
#
loop_
_entity_poly.entity_id
_entity_poly.type
_entity_poly.pdbx_seq_one_letter_code
_entity_poly.pdbx_strand_id
1 'polypeptide(L)'
;MKTRKELERKLRRKNRKQGTLYVFCNFISLMLITAYSAMMVSPTVQNVFPQGGDSRKQMTMVFVLAVAGCIVFTIYASSLFFRQKSRQMGILMALGASRKKLAPGLLAEVGILSVVSAGAGILAGVPFDMLIWGIFCLFVSTEEMELSFAPDFLIFSLAFLALVVACACLMAFRYLRKTNIMDVVHEEHKNEPVKELGGWCGPVGILLTVVGAAAGYFAPSIYMNIAQKYSPAWVNLAYAPAFAGVYLVMLHTVVHGWGRHKKNPYKNIIARSMMKFQGRQTVNSLLVITALMAGGFFASFYMPALLTGMSAQTSSWSYDYWMSYPSQKEILLQKEVQELADSYQVSLKDWKELEYVILAMDGTSQKEREDGSFYYEYKELLMEGRFLSESSFREKEIVTQRAVLGVSVFDFRGFTSPVIFP
;
A
#
# COMPACT_ATOMS: atom_id res chain seq x y z
N MET A 1 32.48 -24.45 40.46
CA MET A 1 31.03 -24.58 40.14
C MET A 1 30.56 -23.24 39.61
N LYS A 2 30.04 -23.13 38.38
CA LYS A 2 29.60 -21.81 37.86
C LYS A 2 28.29 -21.41 38.53
N THR A 3 28.24 -20.19 39.06
CA THR A 3 27.04 -19.64 39.71
C THR A 3 25.94 -19.44 38.66
N ARG A 4 24.66 -19.63 39.02
CA ARG A 4 23.51 -19.49 38.11
C ARG A 4 23.52 -18.18 37.30
N LYS A 5 23.93 -17.07 37.93
CA LYS A 5 24.10 -15.74 37.28
C LYS A 5 25.14 -15.74 36.15
N GLU A 6 26.25 -16.48 36.30
CA GLU A 6 27.29 -16.57 35.26
C GLU A 6 26.82 -17.40 34.07
N LEU A 7 26.05 -18.47 34.32
CA LEU A 7 25.44 -19.28 33.28
C LEU A 7 24.43 -18.45 32.46
N GLU A 8 23.56 -17.71 33.14
CA GLU A 8 22.61 -16.78 32.51
C GLU A 8 23.33 -15.69 31.69
N ARG A 9 24.43 -15.12 32.20
CA ARG A 9 25.22 -14.11 31.48
C ARG A 9 25.88 -14.66 30.22
N LYS A 10 26.41 -15.90 30.27
CA LYS A 10 26.99 -16.57 29.08
C LYS A 10 25.92 -16.90 28.03
N LEU A 11 24.74 -17.37 28.46
CA LEU A 11 23.62 -17.63 27.55
C LEU A 11 23.09 -16.33 26.91
N ARG A 12 22.99 -15.22 27.67
CA ARG A 12 22.62 -13.90 27.14
C ARG A 12 23.63 -13.38 26.11
N ARG A 13 24.94 -13.50 26.38
CA ARG A 13 25.98 -13.09 25.42
C ARG A 13 25.91 -13.86 24.10
N LYS A 14 25.64 -15.18 24.17
CA LYS A 14 25.53 -16.03 22.99
C LYS A 14 24.32 -15.69 22.11
N ASN A 15 23.21 -15.25 22.70
CA ASN A 15 21.96 -14.95 21.99
C ASN A 15 21.67 -13.44 21.85
N ARG A 16 22.70 -12.59 21.98
CA ARG A 16 22.54 -11.13 21.91
C ARG A 16 21.98 -10.66 20.56
N LYS A 17 22.39 -11.30 19.45
CA LYS A 17 21.99 -10.90 18.09
C LYS A 17 20.47 -10.94 17.90
N GLN A 18 19.79 -11.98 18.37
CA GLN A 18 18.34 -12.11 18.21
C GLN A 18 17.55 -11.23 19.19
N GLY A 19 18.05 -11.03 20.40
CA GLY A 19 17.49 -10.04 21.33
C GLY A 19 17.57 -8.61 20.77
N THR A 20 18.70 -8.28 20.12
CA THR A 20 18.86 -7.01 19.41
C THR A 20 17.92 -6.89 18.22
N LEU A 21 17.74 -7.95 17.43
CA LEU A 21 16.79 -7.97 16.30
C LEU A 21 15.35 -7.71 16.76
N TYR A 22 14.92 -8.33 17.86
CA TYR A 22 13.60 -8.12 18.44
C TYR A 22 13.38 -6.67 18.88
N VAL A 23 14.34 -6.10 19.62
CA VAL A 23 14.31 -4.70 20.07
C VAL A 23 14.30 -3.74 18.87
N PHE A 24 15.14 -3.99 17.88
CA PHE A 24 15.23 -3.18 16.67
C PHE A 24 13.93 -3.21 15.85
N CYS A 25 13.30 -4.39 15.74
CA CYS A 25 12.02 -4.57 15.08
C CYS A 25 10.92 -3.75 15.74
N ASN A 26 10.76 -3.85 17.06
CA ASN A 26 9.75 -3.08 17.80
C ASN A 26 10.01 -1.58 17.73
N PHE A 27 11.28 -1.17 17.80
CA PHE A 27 11.69 0.22 17.65
C PHE A 27 11.28 0.78 16.28
N ILE A 28 11.65 0.12 15.18
CA ILE A 28 11.30 0.56 13.83
C ILE A 28 9.79 0.55 13.61
N SER A 29 9.09 -0.49 14.07
CA SER A 29 7.65 -0.61 13.86
C SER A 29 6.91 0.56 14.52
N LEU A 30 7.25 0.92 15.76
CA LEU A 30 6.63 2.07 16.40
C LEU A 30 7.10 3.40 15.82
N MET A 31 8.37 3.54 15.46
CA MET A 31 8.87 4.75 14.80
C MET A 31 8.08 5.04 13.52
N LEU A 32 7.86 4.02 12.67
CA LEU A 32 7.11 4.16 11.42
C LEU A 32 5.63 4.44 11.64
N ILE A 33 4.98 3.77 12.60
CA ILE A 33 3.56 4.00 12.88
C ILE A 33 3.34 5.37 13.51
N THR A 34 4.22 5.80 14.41
CA THR A 34 4.16 7.15 15.00
C THR A 34 4.34 8.21 13.93
N ALA A 35 5.37 8.07 13.10
CA ALA A 35 5.64 8.94 11.96
C ALA A 35 4.42 9.08 11.03
N TYR A 36 3.90 7.94 10.55
CA TYR A 36 2.72 7.94 9.69
C TYR A 36 1.50 8.57 10.36
N SER A 37 1.25 8.27 11.64
CA SER A 37 0.12 8.82 12.38
C SER A 37 0.22 10.33 12.57
N ALA A 38 1.43 10.86 12.79
CA ALA A 38 1.67 12.29 12.95
C ALA A 38 1.44 13.03 11.62
N MET A 39 1.92 12.47 10.50
CA MET A 39 1.58 13.01 9.17
C MET A 39 0.07 12.94 8.87
N MET A 40 -0.60 11.84 9.21
CA MET A 40 -2.03 11.65 8.94
C MET A 40 -2.93 12.64 9.68
N VAL A 41 -2.55 13.01 10.89
CA VAL A 41 -3.35 13.88 11.76
C VAL A 41 -2.93 15.35 11.63
N SER A 42 -1.77 15.64 11.04
CA SER A 42 -1.30 17.02 10.81
C SER A 42 -2.33 17.85 10.03
N PRO A 43 -2.67 19.08 10.49
CA PRO A 43 -3.65 19.93 9.82
C PRO A 43 -3.18 20.35 8.42
N THR A 44 -1.87 20.44 8.18
CA THR A 44 -1.29 20.71 6.85
C THR A 44 -1.74 19.66 5.83
N VAL A 45 -1.77 18.39 6.21
CA VAL A 45 -2.23 17.29 5.35
C VAL A 45 -3.76 17.27 5.25
N GLN A 46 -4.47 17.53 6.35
CA GLN A 46 -5.93 17.52 6.36
C GLN A 46 -6.56 18.70 5.60
N ASN A 47 -5.89 19.84 5.51
CA ASN A 47 -6.34 21.00 4.73
C ASN A 47 -6.24 20.73 3.22
N VAL A 48 -5.21 19.98 2.79
CA VAL A 48 -5.04 19.54 1.40
C VAL A 48 -6.02 18.40 1.05
N PHE A 49 -6.34 17.52 2.01
CA PHE A 49 -7.25 16.40 1.82
C PHE A 49 -8.55 16.56 2.66
N PRO A 50 -9.55 17.31 2.15
CA PRO A 50 -10.80 17.54 2.87
C PRO A 50 -11.55 16.24 3.19
N GLN A 51 -12.36 16.28 4.25
CA GLN A 51 -13.09 15.12 4.76
C GLN A 51 -14.05 14.56 3.69
N GLY A 52 -13.97 13.25 3.44
CA GLY A 52 -14.83 12.55 2.46
C GLY A 52 -14.22 12.34 1.08
N GLY A 53 -13.07 12.96 0.77
CA GLY A 53 -12.34 12.73 -0.48
C GLY A 53 -11.74 11.31 -0.59
N ASP A 54 -11.61 10.82 -1.81
CA ASP A 54 -11.06 9.48 -2.09
C ASP A 54 -9.60 9.35 -1.59
N SER A 55 -8.81 10.42 -1.71
CA SER A 55 -7.43 10.49 -1.21
C SER A 55 -7.31 10.23 0.29
N ARG A 56 -8.28 10.68 1.10
CA ARG A 56 -8.27 10.47 2.56
C ARG A 56 -8.63 9.02 2.92
N LYS A 57 -9.56 8.40 2.18
CA LYS A 57 -9.87 6.97 2.31
C LYS A 57 -8.63 6.14 1.93
N GLN A 58 -7.94 6.52 0.87
CA GLN A 58 -6.71 5.86 0.44
C GLN A 58 -5.61 5.95 1.50
N MET A 59 -5.37 7.13 2.08
CA MET A 59 -4.40 7.32 3.17
C MET A 59 -4.72 6.39 4.36
N THR A 60 -5.99 6.30 4.75
CA THR A 60 -6.43 5.43 5.84
C THR A 60 -6.20 3.95 5.51
N MET A 61 -6.44 3.52 4.28
CA MET A 61 -6.18 2.14 3.82
C MET A 61 -4.67 1.80 3.89
N VAL A 62 -3.81 2.73 3.48
CA VAL A 62 -2.35 2.55 3.57
C VAL A 62 -1.91 2.47 5.04
N PHE A 63 -2.47 3.28 5.93
CA PHE A 63 -2.19 3.19 7.36
C PHE A 63 -2.59 1.83 7.95
N VAL A 64 -3.79 1.33 7.63
CA VAL A 64 -4.26 0.01 8.08
C VAL A 64 -3.33 -1.11 7.58
N LEU A 65 -2.90 -1.03 6.32
CA LEU A 65 -1.95 -1.99 5.75
C LEU A 65 -0.58 -1.93 6.45
N ALA A 66 -0.09 -0.73 6.77
CA ALA A 66 1.16 -0.54 7.51
C ALA A 66 1.06 -1.14 8.94
N VAL A 67 -0.05 -0.91 9.64
CA VAL A 67 -0.33 -1.52 10.96
C VAL A 67 -0.33 -3.04 10.85
N ALA A 68 -1.06 -3.60 9.88
CA ALA A 68 -1.11 -5.05 9.65
C ALA A 68 0.29 -5.63 9.35
N GLY A 69 1.07 -4.97 8.50
CA GLY A 69 2.45 -5.35 8.18
C GLY A 69 3.36 -5.34 9.41
N CYS A 70 3.28 -4.28 10.24
CA CYS A 70 4.05 -4.19 11.48
C CYS A 70 3.64 -5.27 12.49
N ILE A 71 2.35 -5.63 12.59
CA ILE A 71 1.88 -6.72 13.46
C ILE A 71 2.49 -8.05 13.03
N VAL A 72 2.42 -8.40 11.75
CA VAL A 72 2.99 -9.64 11.22
C VAL A 72 4.50 -9.68 11.47
N PHE A 73 5.19 -8.55 11.27
CA PHE A 73 6.62 -8.42 11.50
C PHE A 73 6.99 -8.58 12.98
N THR A 74 6.25 -7.95 13.90
CA THR A 74 6.41 -8.10 15.35
C THR A 74 6.14 -9.53 15.81
N ILE A 75 5.11 -10.19 15.28
CA ILE A 75 4.81 -11.60 15.59
C ILE A 75 5.97 -12.47 15.14
N TYR A 76 6.47 -12.28 13.92
CA TYR A 76 7.60 -13.03 13.41
C TYR A 76 8.87 -12.83 14.28
N ALA A 77 9.24 -11.57 14.56
CA ALA A 77 10.39 -11.26 15.41
C ALA A 77 10.24 -11.84 16.82
N SER A 78 9.04 -11.77 17.41
CA SER A 78 8.70 -12.38 18.69
C SER A 78 8.89 -13.90 18.65
N SER A 79 8.37 -14.57 17.61
CA SER A 79 8.48 -16.02 17.46
C SER A 79 9.94 -16.49 17.41
N LEU A 80 10.79 -15.76 16.68
CA LEU A 80 12.22 -16.06 16.57
C LEU A 80 12.95 -15.84 17.91
N PHE A 81 12.61 -14.76 18.62
CA PHE A 81 13.13 -14.48 19.97
C PHE A 81 12.73 -15.59 20.96
N PHE A 82 11.47 -16.00 20.96
CA PHE A 82 10.96 -17.06 21.84
C PHE A 82 11.55 -18.43 21.53
N ARG A 83 11.76 -18.77 20.25
CA ARG A 83 12.41 -20.02 19.83
C ARG A 83 13.79 -20.23 20.45
N GLN A 84 14.50 -19.16 20.76
CA GLN A 84 15.81 -19.25 21.39
C GLN A 84 15.75 -19.12 22.91
N LYS A 85 14.83 -18.30 23.42
CA LYS A 85 14.57 -18.21 24.86
C LYS A 85 14.06 -19.52 25.42
N SER A 86 13.26 -20.30 24.68
CA SER A 86 12.91 -21.66 25.10
C SER A 86 14.13 -22.55 25.27
N ARG A 87 15.13 -22.48 24.40
CA ARG A 87 16.34 -23.30 24.54
C ARG A 87 17.06 -22.97 25.83
N GLN A 88 17.16 -21.69 26.19
CA GLN A 88 17.71 -21.26 27.48
C GLN A 88 16.88 -21.76 28.65
N MET A 89 15.55 -21.63 28.57
CA MET A 89 14.63 -22.11 29.61
C MET A 89 14.63 -23.63 29.73
N GLY A 90 14.76 -24.37 28.62
CA GLY A 90 14.87 -25.82 28.58
C GLY A 90 16.11 -26.32 29.28
N ILE A 91 17.26 -25.67 29.07
CA ILE A 91 18.50 -25.95 29.80
C ILE A 91 18.32 -25.68 31.30
N LEU A 92 17.69 -24.56 31.66
CA LEU A 92 17.43 -24.22 33.07
C LEU A 92 16.45 -25.20 33.74
N MET A 93 15.43 -25.66 33.01
CA MET A 93 14.50 -26.68 33.50
C MET A 93 15.17 -28.05 33.64
N ALA A 94 16.07 -28.43 32.72
CA ALA A 94 16.89 -29.64 32.84
C ALA A 94 17.84 -29.60 34.05
N LEU A 95 18.24 -28.40 34.49
CA LEU A 95 19.02 -28.15 35.70
C LEU A 95 18.15 -28.07 36.99
N GLY A 96 16.83 -28.34 36.91
CA GLY A 96 15.92 -28.40 38.06
C GLY A 96 15.11 -27.12 38.33
N ALA A 97 15.14 -26.11 37.47
CA ALA A 97 14.32 -24.91 37.65
C ALA A 97 12.84 -25.18 37.30
N SER A 98 11.90 -24.79 38.19
CA SER A 98 10.48 -25.00 37.92
C SER A 98 9.91 -23.98 36.92
N ARG A 99 9.02 -24.45 36.03
CA ARG A 99 8.33 -23.62 35.02
C ARG A 99 7.58 -22.44 35.65
N LYS A 100 6.91 -22.66 36.79
CA LYS A 100 6.15 -21.64 37.53
C LYS A 100 7.04 -20.48 38.01
N LYS A 101 8.32 -20.74 38.31
CA LYS A 101 9.27 -19.70 38.71
C LYS A 101 9.87 -18.94 37.52
N LEU A 102 9.94 -19.56 36.33
CA LEU A 102 10.55 -18.96 35.13
C LEU A 102 9.56 -18.17 34.27
N ALA A 103 8.29 -18.56 34.25
CA ALA A 103 7.24 -17.92 33.46
C ALA A 103 7.04 -16.40 33.72
N PRO A 104 6.85 -15.93 34.96
CA PRO A 104 6.65 -14.50 35.23
C PRO A 104 7.91 -13.68 34.91
N GLY A 105 9.11 -14.25 35.12
CA GLY A 105 10.36 -13.58 34.77
C GLY A 105 10.53 -13.36 33.26
N LEU A 106 10.13 -14.34 32.43
CA LEU A 106 10.15 -14.19 30.97
C LEU A 106 9.14 -13.15 30.51
N LEU A 107 7.92 -13.18 31.04
CA LEU A 107 6.87 -12.21 30.68
C LEU A 107 7.29 -10.79 31.04
N ALA A 108 7.87 -10.58 32.23
CA ALA A 108 8.40 -9.29 32.63
C ALA A 108 9.58 -8.84 31.74
N GLU A 109 10.52 -9.74 31.42
CA GLU A 109 11.65 -9.41 30.54
C GLU A 109 11.17 -8.98 29.15
N VAL A 110 10.23 -9.71 28.55
CA VAL A 110 9.67 -9.37 27.24
C VAL A 110 8.83 -8.10 27.28
N GLY A 111 7.99 -7.94 28.30
CA GLY A 111 7.17 -6.74 28.48
C GLY A 111 8.04 -5.50 28.59
N ILE A 112 9.09 -5.53 29.44
CA ILE A 112 10.03 -4.42 29.59
C ILE A 112 10.79 -4.15 28.29
N LEU A 113 11.33 -5.19 27.63
CA LEU A 113 12.01 -5.01 26.34
C LEU A 113 11.09 -4.41 25.28
N SER A 114 9.83 -4.85 25.23
CA SER A 114 8.81 -4.31 24.31
C SER A 114 8.54 -2.84 24.60
N VAL A 115 8.19 -2.50 25.85
CA VAL A 115 7.85 -1.13 26.24
C VAL A 115 9.01 -0.17 26.02
N VAL A 116 10.24 -0.55 26.40
CA VAL A 116 11.41 0.33 26.25
C VAL A 116 11.74 0.54 24.77
N SER A 117 11.73 -0.52 23.97
CA SER A 117 12.04 -0.42 22.52
C SER A 117 10.96 0.32 21.75
N ALA A 118 9.69 0.02 22.03
CA ALA A 118 8.52 0.67 21.46
C ALA A 118 8.48 2.15 21.85
N GLY A 119 8.63 2.48 23.14
CA GLY A 119 8.65 3.85 23.62
C GLY A 119 9.77 4.69 23.00
N ALA A 120 10.96 4.10 22.84
CA ALA A 120 12.04 4.74 22.08
C ALA A 120 11.65 4.99 20.61
N GLY A 121 10.88 4.09 19.99
CA GLY A 121 10.32 4.26 18.65
C GLY A 121 9.36 5.45 18.56
N ILE A 122 8.46 5.62 19.52
CA ILE A 122 7.54 6.79 19.57
C ILE A 122 8.35 8.09 19.66
N LEU A 123 9.33 8.14 20.57
CA LEU A 123 10.19 9.33 20.72
C LEU A 123 11.01 9.63 19.45
N ALA A 124 11.41 8.59 18.70
CA ALA A 124 12.12 8.73 17.44
C ALA A 124 11.20 9.01 16.23
N GLY A 125 9.89 8.81 16.35
CA GLY A 125 8.93 9.01 15.25
C GLY A 125 8.83 10.47 14.81
N VAL A 126 8.74 11.40 15.76
CA VAL A 126 8.66 12.85 15.48
C VAL A 126 9.90 13.39 14.76
N PRO A 127 11.15 13.15 15.23
CA PRO A 127 12.33 13.61 14.50
C PRO A 127 12.50 12.90 13.15
N PHE A 128 11.99 11.67 13.01
CA PHE A 128 11.97 10.97 11.73
C PHE A 128 11.02 11.64 10.73
N ASP A 129 9.84 12.09 11.17
CA ASP A 129 8.92 12.90 10.34
C ASP A 129 9.53 14.24 9.95
N MET A 130 10.17 14.93 10.90
CA MET A 130 10.85 16.19 10.59
C MET A 130 11.95 15.99 9.54
N LEU A 131 12.66 14.86 9.59
CA LEU A 131 13.65 14.50 8.58
C LEU A 131 13.01 14.25 7.21
N ILE A 132 11.90 13.50 7.15
CA ILE A 132 11.16 13.26 5.90
C ILE A 132 10.63 14.58 5.33
N TRP A 133 10.04 15.41 6.18
CA TRP A 133 9.55 16.73 5.81
C TRP A 133 10.67 17.64 5.30
N GLY A 134 11.83 17.65 5.98
CA GLY A 134 13.00 18.41 5.55
C GLY A 134 13.46 17.99 4.15
N ILE A 135 13.47 16.69 3.85
CA ILE A 135 13.77 16.19 2.50
C ILE A 135 12.72 16.67 1.51
N PHE A 136 11.44 16.66 1.87
CA PHE A 136 10.35 17.11 1.01
C PHE A 136 10.45 18.61 0.68
N CYS A 137 10.77 19.46 1.67
CA CYS A 137 10.96 20.90 1.47
C CYS A 137 12.10 21.22 0.50
N LEU A 138 13.13 20.37 0.40
CA LEU A 138 14.19 20.56 -0.60
C LEU A 138 13.67 20.57 -2.05
N PHE A 139 12.52 19.97 -2.32
CA PHE A 139 11.96 19.85 -3.67
C PHE A 139 10.81 20.83 -3.98
N VAL A 140 10.07 21.33 -2.99
CA VAL A 140 8.74 21.98 -3.20
C VAL A 140 8.56 23.31 -2.44
N SER A 141 9.61 23.91 -1.87
CA SER A 141 9.53 25.09 -0.97
C SER A 141 8.54 26.18 -1.40
N THR A 142 7.42 26.29 -0.67
CA THR A 142 6.50 27.44 -0.64
C THR A 142 6.36 27.87 0.82
N GLU A 143 6.39 29.17 1.11
CA GLU A 143 6.47 29.74 2.48
C GLU A 143 5.29 29.36 3.40
N GLU A 144 4.17 28.86 2.87
CA GLU A 144 2.96 28.55 3.66
C GLU A 144 2.91 27.12 4.26
N MET A 145 3.96 26.31 4.12
CA MET A 145 3.96 24.91 4.53
C MET A 145 4.64 24.69 5.89
N GLU A 146 4.07 25.23 6.97
CA GLU A 146 4.51 24.90 8.33
C GLU A 146 3.98 23.51 8.76
N LEU A 147 4.90 22.61 9.14
CA LEU A 147 4.55 21.32 9.70
C LEU A 147 4.12 21.50 11.16
N SER A 148 2.81 21.45 11.40
CA SER A 148 2.26 21.45 12.75
C SER A 148 1.82 20.03 13.14
N PHE A 149 2.15 19.64 14.37
CA PHE A 149 1.78 18.35 14.94
C PHE A 149 0.62 18.55 15.93
N ALA A 150 -0.52 17.92 15.68
CA ALA A 150 -1.62 17.87 16.63
C ALA A 150 -1.40 16.71 17.63
N PRO A 151 -1.65 16.88 18.94
CA PRO A 151 -1.35 15.86 19.96
C PRO A 151 -2.11 14.53 19.76
N ASP A 152 -3.16 14.52 18.96
CA ASP A 152 -4.02 13.37 18.66
C ASP A 152 -3.26 12.17 18.03
N PHE A 153 -2.13 12.38 17.36
CA PHE A 153 -1.33 11.27 16.81
C PHE A 153 -0.79 10.32 17.89
N LEU A 154 -0.58 10.84 19.12
CA LEU A 154 -0.09 10.04 20.24
C LEU A 154 -1.07 8.93 20.62
N ILE A 155 -2.38 9.14 20.43
CA ILE A 155 -3.41 8.14 20.74
C ILE A 155 -3.20 6.88 19.88
N PHE A 156 -3.00 7.06 18.56
CA PHE A 156 -2.74 5.96 17.64
C PHE A 156 -1.41 5.24 17.97
N SER A 157 -0.38 6.02 18.31
CA SER A 157 0.93 5.47 18.70
C SER A 157 0.87 4.65 20.00
N LEU A 158 0.15 5.15 21.01
CA LEU A 158 -0.06 4.47 22.29
C LEU A 158 -0.93 3.22 22.12
N ALA A 159 -1.97 3.28 21.29
CA ALA A 159 -2.79 2.12 20.97
C ALA A 159 -1.96 1.02 20.29
N PHE A 160 -1.09 1.39 19.35
CA PHE A 160 -0.20 0.44 18.69
C PHE A 160 0.87 -0.12 19.65
N LEU A 161 1.40 0.69 20.58
CA LEU A 161 2.28 0.22 21.66
C LEU A 161 1.58 -0.85 22.51
N ALA A 162 0.36 -0.56 22.95
CA ALA A 162 -0.44 -1.50 23.74
C ALA A 162 -0.68 -2.81 22.97
N LEU A 163 -0.95 -2.71 21.67
CA LEU A 163 -1.11 -3.86 20.78
C LEU A 163 0.17 -4.70 20.67
N VAL A 164 1.33 -4.09 20.43
CA VAL A 164 2.63 -4.78 20.34
C VAL A 164 2.98 -5.49 21.65
N VAL A 165 2.78 -4.81 22.78
CA VAL A 165 3.02 -5.40 24.11
C VAL A 165 2.05 -6.55 24.38
N ALA A 166 0.76 -6.38 24.05
CA ALA A 166 -0.23 -7.44 24.19
C ALA A 166 0.13 -8.66 23.32
N CYS A 167 0.47 -8.47 22.04
CA CYS A 167 0.91 -9.54 21.15
C CYS A 167 2.15 -10.25 21.69
N ALA A 168 3.16 -9.51 22.16
CA ALA A 168 4.38 -10.09 22.73
C ALA A 168 4.10 -10.92 24.00
N CYS A 169 3.27 -10.40 24.90
CA CYS A 169 2.83 -11.10 26.12
C CYS A 169 1.97 -12.33 25.81
N LEU A 170 1.03 -12.23 24.86
CA LEU A 170 0.22 -13.37 24.42
C LEU A 170 1.08 -14.46 23.77
N MET A 171 2.04 -14.08 22.94
CA MET A 171 3.01 -15.00 22.34
C MET A 171 3.86 -15.68 23.41
N ALA A 172 4.42 -14.90 24.35
CA ALA A 172 5.13 -15.44 25.51
C ALA A 172 4.27 -16.43 26.29
N PHE A 173 3.01 -16.08 26.57
CA PHE A 173 2.09 -16.91 27.34
C PHE A 173 1.69 -18.20 26.62
N ARG A 174 1.32 -18.14 25.34
CA ARG A 174 1.01 -19.32 24.51
C ARG A 174 2.21 -20.25 24.44
N TYR A 175 3.39 -19.68 24.26
CA TYR A 175 4.64 -20.41 24.19
C TYR A 175 5.00 -21.06 25.53
N LEU A 176 4.79 -20.33 26.64
CA LEU A 176 4.90 -20.83 28.01
C LEU A 176 3.79 -21.81 28.41
N ARG A 177 2.73 -22.03 27.60
CA ARG A 177 1.68 -23.03 27.86
C ARG A 177 1.88 -24.34 27.08
N LYS A 178 2.56 -24.34 25.93
CA LYS A 178 2.84 -25.59 25.17
C LYS A 178 3.53 -26.63 26.05
N THR A 179 2.95 -27.82 26.17
CA THR A 179 3.14 -28.74 27.32
C THR A 179 4.36 -29.66 27.27
N ASN A 180 5.12 -29.72 26.17
CA ASN A 180 6.31 -30.58 26.09
C ASN A 180 7.61 -29.78 25.86
N ILE A 181 8.47 -29.77 26.88
CA ILE A 181 9.85 -29.24 26.82
C ILE A 181 10.63 -29.91 25.67
N MET A 182 10.32 -31.18 25.40
CA MET A 182 10.92 -31.96 24.32
C MET A 182 10.46 -31.53 22.92
N ASP A 183 9.17 -31.19 22.73
CA ASP A 183 8.65 -30.68 21.43
C ASP A 183 9.14 -29.25 21.14
N VAL A 184 9.40 -28.44 22.17
CA VAL A 184 9.92 -27.06 22.03
C VAL A 184 11.43 -27.06 21.70
N VAL A 185 12.18 -28.06 22.14
CA VAL A 185 13.58 -28.27 21.74
C VAL A 185 13.67 -28.97 20.38
N HIS A 186 12.71 -29.86 20.07
CA HIS A 186 12.59 -30.52 18.77
C HIS A 186 11.82 -29.73 17.72
N GLU A 187 11.38 -28.49 17.98
CA GLU A 187 10.66 -27.65 16.99
C GLU A 187 11.56 -27.28 15.78
N GLU A 188 12.88 -27.44 15.89
CA GLU A 188 13.82 -27.36 14.76
C GLU A 188 13.93 -28.67 13.96
N HIS A 189 13.50 -29.80 14.52
CA HIS A 189 13.58 -31.14 13.90
C HIS A 189 12.21 -31.72 13.54
N LYS A 190 11.12 -31.19 14.10
CA LYS A 190 9.75 -31.54 13.74
C LYS A 190 9.38 -30.77 12.48
N ASN A 191 9.81 -31.36 11.39
CA ASN A 191 9.48 -30.93 10.04
C ASN A 191 7.97 -30.77 9.92
N GLU A 192 7.50 -29.57 9.58
CA GLU A 192 6.19 -29.47 8.94
C GLU A 192 6.24 -30.41 7.73
N PRO A 193 5.38 -31.43 7.65
CA PRO A 193 5.25 -32.22 6.44
C PRO A 193 4.64 -31.28 5.41
N VAL A 194 5.49 -30.56 4.68
CA VAL A 194 5.05 -29.79 3.52
C VAL A 194 4.47 -30.82 2.57
N LYS A 195 3.14 -30.83 2.43
CA LYS A 195 2.43 -31.69 1.49
C LYS A 195 3.21 -31.66 0.18
N GLU A 196 3.68 -32.82 -0.27
CA GLU A 196 4.30 -32.93 -1.58
C GLU A 196 3.20 -32.77 -2.62
N LEU A 197 2.81 -31.52 -2.89
CA LEU A 197 1.95 -31.26 -4.03
C LEU A 197 2.77 -31.47 -5.30
N GLY A 198 2.18 -32.15 -6.28
CA GLY A 198 2.86 -32.57 -7.51
C GLY A 198 3.42 -31.40 -8.34
N GLY A 199 4.28 -31.71 -9.32
CA GLY A 199 4.89 -30.71 -10.22
C GLY A 199 3.89 -29.83 -11.02
N TRP A 200 2.60 -30.19 -11.03
CA TRP A 200 1.52 -29.38 -11.60
C TRP A 200 1.25 -28.08 -10.82
N CYS A 201 1.72 -27.97 -9.57
CA CYS A 201 1.51 -26.77 -8.76
C CYS A 201 2.16 -25.50 -9.29
N GLY A 202 3.23 -25.61 -10.09
CA GLY A 202 3.87 -24.45 -10.71
C GLY A 202 2.94 -23.76 -11.72
N PRO A 203 2.54 -24.45 -12.81
CA PRO A 203 1.62 -23.90 -13.80
C PRO A 203 0.30 -23.41 -13.20
N VAL A 204 -0.27 -24.16 -12.25
CA VAL A 204 -1.52 -23.79 -11.57
C VAL A 204 -1.34 -22.57 -10.70
N GLY A 205 -0.22 -22.47 -9.98
CA GLY A 205 0.08 -21.31 -9.18
C GLY A 205 0.14 -20.05 -10.03
N ILE A 206 0.77 -20.10 -11.20
CA ILE A 206 0.82 -18.97 -12.14
C ILE A 206 -0.59 -18.62 -12.63
N LEU A 207 -1.33 -19.62 -13.12
CA LEU A 207 -2.69 -19.42 -13.62
C LEU A 207 -3.59 -18.81 -12.55
N LEU A 208 -3.54 -19.35 -11.32
CA LEU A 208 -4.33 -18.86 -10.19
C LEU A 208 -3.91 -17.45 -9.75
N THR A 209 -2.62 -17.11 -9.88
CA THR A 209 -2.12 -15.75 -9.63
C THR A 209 -2.69 -14.77 -10.65
N VAL A 210 -2.63 -15.10 -11.94
CA VAL A 210 -3.13 -14.24 -13.03
C VAL A 210 -4.64 -14.10 -12.95
N VAL A 211 -5.37 -15.21 -12.78
CA VAL A 211 -6.84 -15.21 -12.64
C VAL A 211 -7.26 -14.46 -11.38
N GLY A 212 -6.58 -14.66 -10.25
CA GLY A 212 -6.87 -13.95 -9.01
C GLY A 212 -6.61 -12.45 -9.11
N ALA A 213 -5.53 -12.02 -9.78
CA ALA A 213 -5.25 -10.61 -10.00
C ALA A 213 -6.28 -9.96 -10.95
N ALA A 214 -6.62 -10.64 -12.06
CA ALA A 214 -7.64 -10.16 -12.98
C ALA A 214 -9.02 -10.10 -12.30
N ALA A 215 -9.42 -11.15 -11.57
CA ALA A 215 -10.66 -11.16 -10.81
C ALA A 215 -10.71 -10.02 -9.78
N GLY A 216 -9.63 -9.79 -9.03
CA GLY A 216 -9.56 -8.67 -8.08
C GLY A 216 -9.70 -7.29 -8.74
N TYR A 217 -9.11 -7.12 -9.93
CA TYR A 217 -9.19 -5.85 -10.66
C TYR A 217 -10.56 -5.60 -11.29
N PHE A 218 -11.17 -6.63 -11.92
CA PHE A 218 -12.44 -6.49 -12.64
C PHE A 218 -13.67 -6.68 -11.75
N ALA A 219 -13.57 -7.36 -10.59
CA ALA A 219 -14.72 -7.67 -9.75
C ALA A 219 -15.48 -6.42 -9.24
N PRO A 220 -14.83 -5.31 -8.83
CA PRO A 220 -15.55 -4.09 -8.45
C PRO A 220 -16.39 -3.52 -9.60
N SER A 221 -15.83 -3.48 -10.82
CA SER A 221 -16.53 -3.01 -12.01
C SER A 221 -17.69 -3.93 -12.39
N ILE A 222 -17.49 -5.25 -12.33
CA ILE A 222 -18.55 -6.24 -12.61
C ILE A 222 -19.68 -6.11 -11.59
N TYR A 223 -19.36 -5.96 -10.31
CA TYR A 223 -20.34 -5.78 -9.24
C TYR A 223 -21.16 -4.51 -9.45
N MET A 224 -20.51 -3.39 -9.79
CA MET A 224 -21.20 -2.13 -10.07
C MET A 224 -22.15 -2.26 -11.28
N ASN A 225 -21.72 -2.93 -12.35
CA ASN A 225 -22.55 -3.11 -13.54
C ASN A 225 -23.79 -3.98 -13.26
N ILE A 226 -23.63 -5.08 -12.51
CA ILE A 226 -24.72 -6.04 -12.25
C ILE A 226 -25.65 -5.54 -11.14
N ALA A 227 -25.08 -5.12 -10.01
CA ALA A 227 -25.84 -4.80 -8.80
C ALA A 227 -26.28 -3.33 -8.75
N GLN A 228 -25.79 -2.48 -9.67
CA GLN A 228 -26.06 -1.03 -9.68
C GLN A 228 -25.87 -0.41 -8.29
N LYS A 229 -24.87 -0.90 -7.54
CA LYS A 229 -24.52 -0.51 -6.17
C LYS A 229 -23.02 -0.33 -6.10
N TYR A 230 -22.55 0.61 -5.29
CA TYR A 230 -21.12 0.73 -5.04
C TYR A 230 -20.56 -0.58 -4.49
N SER A 231 -19.38 -0.94 -4.98
CA SER A 231 -18.75 -2.21 -4.63
C SER A 231 -18.44 -2.26 -3.13
N PRO A 232 -19.03 -3.21 -2.37
CA PRO A 232 -18.73 -3.37 -0.96
C PRO A 232 -17.31 -3.94 -0.77
N ALA A 233 -16.71 -3.67 0.40
CA ALA A 233 -15.32 -4.01 0.70
C ALA A 233 -14.99 -5.52 0.58
N TRP A 234 -15.99 -6.41 0.71
CA TRP A 234 -15.78 -7.86 0.58
C TRP A 234 -15.47 -8.30 -0.86
N VAL A 235 -15.79 -7.49 -1.88
CA VAL A 235 -15.44 -7.79 -3.28
C VAL A 235 -13.91 -7.80 -3.46
N ASN A 236 -13.17 -7.07 -2.64
CA ASN A 236 -11.70 -7.13 -2.60
C ASN A 236 -11.17 -8.52 -2.16
N LEU A 237 -12.00 -9.38 -1.57
CA LEU A 237 -11.63 -10.76 -1.29
C LEU A 237 -11.38 -11.56 -2.58
N ALA A 238 -11.81 -11.05 -3.74
CA ALA A 238 -11.46 -11.60 -5.05
C ALA A 238 -9.95 -11.61 -5.33
N TYR A 239 -9.12 -10.85 -4.57
CA TYR A 239 -7.66 -10.95 -4.61
C TYR A 239 -7.11 -12.17 -3.84
N ALA A 240 -7.89 -12.84 -2.99
CA ALA A 240 -7.44 -13.97 -2.18
C ALA A 240 -6.84 -15.14 -2.99
N PRO A 241 -7.40 -15.55 -4.15
CA PRO A 241 -6.79 -16.57 -5.00
C PRO A 241 -5.39 -16.20 -5.49
N ALA A 242 -5.07 -14.91 -5.65
CA ALA A 242 -3.74 -14.49 -6.07
C ALA A 242 -2.67 -14.85 -5.02
N PHE A 243 -2.97 -14.69 -3.73
CA PHE A 243 -2.08 -15.11 -2.65
C PHE A 243 -1.87 -16.63 -2.60
N ALA A 244 -2.94 -17.40 -2.83
CA ALA A 244 -2.84 -18.86 -2.95
C ALA A 244 -2.02 -19.27 -4.18
N GLY A 245 -2.14 -18.55 -5.30
CA GLY A 245 -1.35 -18.76 -6.51
C GLY A 245 0.14 -18.54 -6.25
N VAL A 246 0.51 -17.41 -5.64
CA VAL A 246 1.89 -17.09 -5.27
C VAL A 246 2.47 -18.14 -4.32
N TYR A 247 1.68 -18.65 -3.37
CA TYR A 247 2.08 -19.76 -2.50
C TYR A 247 2.46 -21.01 -3.29
N LEU A 248 1.60 -21.44 -4.22
CA LEU A 248 1.85 -22.62 -5.04
C LEU A 248 3.08 -22.43 -5.95
N VAL A 249 3.28 -21.22 -6.48
CA VAL A 249 4.49 -20.88 -7.26
C VAL A 249 5.74 -21.01 -6.40
N MET A 250 5.75 -20.43 -5.18
CA MET A 250 6.87 -20.51 -4.25
C MET A 250 7.16 -21.95 -3.80
N LEU A 251 6.12 -22.75 -3.57
CA LEU A 251 6.29 -24.15 -3.22
C LEU A 251 6.89 -24.93 -4.40
N HIS A 252 6.44 -24.66 -5.64
CA HIS A 252 6.99 -25.29 -6.84
C HIS A 252 8.45 -24.89 -7.12
N THR A 253 8.80 -23.60 -7.00
CA THR A 253 10.17 -23.11 -7.21
C THR A 253 11.15 -23.80 -6.26
N VAL A 254 10.78 -23.95 -4.99
CA VAL A 254 11.62 -24.53 -3.96
C VAL A 254 11.70 -26.06 -4.05
N VAL A 255 10.59 -26.73 -4.34
CA VAL A 255 10.52 -28.21 -4.33
C VAL A 255 11.00 -28.84 -5.64
N HIS A 256 10.53 -28.33 -6.78
CA HIS A 256 10.80 -28.92 -8.09
C HIS A 256 11.87 -28.14 -8.86
N GLY A 257 11.87 -26.81 -8.70
CA GLY A 257 12.72 -25.93 -9.50
C GLY A 257 12.28 -25.87 -10.96
N TRP A 258 12.69 -24.82 -11.67
CA TRP A 258 12.20 -24.52 -13.02
C TRP A 258 13.12 -25.02 -14.15
N GLY A 259 14.26 -25.62 -13.82
CA GLY A 259 15.22 -26.11 -14.81
C GLY A 259 14.87 -27.51 -15.33
N ARG A 260 14.70 -27.64 -16.66
CA ARG A 260 14.64 -28.94 -17.36
C ARG A 260 16.05 -29.55 -17.43
N HIS A 261 16.20 -30.78 -16.92
CA HIS A 261 17.40 -31.63 -16.98
C HIS A 261 18.72 -31.01 -16.50
N LYS A 262 19.21 -31.46 -15.34
CA LYS A 262 20.50 -31.01 -14.79
C LYS A 262 21.65 -31.88 -15.31
N LYS A 263 22.60 -31.24 -16.02
CA LYS A 263 23.84 -31.84 -16.55
C LYS A 263 24.67 -32.65 -15.53
N ASN A 264 24.49 -32.45 -14.22
CA ASN A 264 25.15 -33.22 -13.16
C ASN A 264 24.19 -33.49 -11.98
N PRO A 265 23.45 -34.62 -11.97
CA PRO A 265 22.45 -34.91 -10.94
C PRO A 265 23.03 -35.16 -9.54
N TYR A 266 24.24 -35.72 -9.46
CA TYR A 266 24.88 -36.13 -8.19
C TYR A 266 25.86 -35.10 -7.61
N LYS A 267 26.26 -34.08 -8.38
CA LYS A 267 27.17 -33.04 -7.87
C LYS A 267 26.43 -32.21 -6.81
N ASN A 268 27.00 -32.11 -5.62
CA ASN A 268 26.44 -31.38 -4.48
C ASN A 268 25.06 -31.89 -4.02
N ILE A 269 24.83 -33.21 -4.06
CA ILE A 269 23.54 -33.80 -3.64
C ILE A 269 23.17 -33.47 -2.20
N ILE A 270 24.17 -33.44 -1.29
CA ILE A 270 23.98 -33.11 0.13
C ILE A 270 23.58 -31.63 0.30
N ALA A 271 24.30 -30.71 -0.35
CA ALA A 271 23.95 -29.29 -0.30
C ALA A 271 22.58 -29.03 -0.94
N ARG A 272 22.25 -29.75 -2.02
CA ARG A 272 20.96 -29.65 -2.71
C ARG A 272 19.81 -30.21 -1.89
N SER A 273 19.97 -31.37 -1.25
CA SER A 273 18.96 -31.96 -0.38
C SER A 273 18.75 -31.09 0.86
N MET A 274 19.83 -30.56 1.44
CA MET A 274 19.77 -29.62 2.57
C MET A 274 19.06 -28.32 2.18
N MET A 275 19.34 -27.74 1.01
CA MET A 275 18.63 -26.56 0.52
C MET A 275 17.15 -26.83 0.20
N LYS A 276 16.82 -27.98 -0.40
CA LYS A 276 15.42 -28.34 -0.69
C LYS A 276 14.63 -28.56 0.61
N PHE A 277 15.26 -29.12 1.62
CA PHE A 277 14.68 -29.32 2.95
C PHE A 277 14.51 -28.01 3.72
N GLN A 278 15.55 -27.17 3.77
CA GLN A 278 15.46 -25.84 4.38
C GLN A 278 14.46 -24.95 3.65
N GLY A 279 14.45 -24.99 2.32
CA GLY A 279 13.50 -24.26 1.50
C GLY A 279 12.05 -24.64 1.83
N ARG A 280 11.74 -25.93 1.93
CA ARG A 280 10.41 -26.41 2.35
C ARG A 280 9.99 -25.81 3.70
N GLN A 281 10.91 -25.75 4.65
CA GLN A 281 10.67 -25.16 5.96
C GLN A 281 10.53 -23.63 5.95
N THR A 282 11.09 -22.94 4.94
CA THR A 282 11.05 -21.47 4.85
C THR A 282 10.00 -20.92 3.89
N VAL A 283 9.26 -21.76 3.13
CA VAL A 283 8.26 -21.30 2.14
C VAL A 283 7.23 -20.36 2.76
N ASN A 284 6.68 -20.69 3.94
CA ASN A 284 5.67 -19.86 4.60
C ASN A 284 6.24 -18.48 4.97
N SER A 285 7.45 -18.46 5.54
CA SER A 285 8.15 -17.22 5.88
C SER A 285 8.54 -16.42 4.64
N LEU A 286 8.93 -17.09 3.56
CA LEU A 286 9.25 -16.47 2.27
C LEU A 286 8.01 -15.83 1.65
N LEU A 287 6.84 -16.49 1.69
CA LEU A 287 5.58 -15.93 1.19
C LEU A 287 5.24 -14.64 1.92
N VAL A 288 5.31 -14.62 3.24
CA VAL A 288 5.02 -13.42 4.04
C VAL A 288 5.93 -12.27 3.62
N ILE A 289 7.23 -12.54 3.48
CA ILE A 289 8.21 -11.55 3.04
C ILE A 289 7.91 -11.06 1.62
N THR A 290 7.56 -11.95 0.68
CA THR A 290 7.23 -11.58 -0.70
C THR A 290 5.93 -10.78 -0.79
N ALA A 291 4.90 -11.15 -0.03
CA ALA A 291 3.64 -10.39 0.01
C ALA A 291 3.85 -8.98 0.58
N LEU A 292 4.65 -8.84 1.64
CA LEU A 292 5.00 -7.53 2.21
C LEU A 292 5.84 -6.69 1.24
N MET A 293 6.82 -7.29 0.54
CA MET A 293 7.58 -6.59 -0.49
C MET A 293 6.71 -6.14 -1.66
N ALA A 294 5.80 -7.00 -2.14
CA ALA A 294 4.88 -6.64 -3.22
C ALA A 294 3.97 -5.47 -2.81
N GLY A 295 3.42 -5.48 -1.59
CA GLY A 295 2.64 -4.37 -1.05
C GLY A 295 3.47 -3.08 -0.91
N GLY A 296 4.72 -3.20 -0.46
CA GLY A 296 5.65 -2.07 -0.36
C GLY A 296 5.96 -1.44 -1.73
N PHE A 297 6.27 -2.27 -2.73
CA PHE A 297 6.50 -1.77 -4.09
C PHE A 297 5.24 -1.14 -4.69
N PHE A 298 4.08 -1.76 -4.49
CA PHE A 298 2.82 -1.17 -4.94
C PHE A 298 2.61 0.24 -4.35
N ALA A 299 2.84 0.41 -3.05
CA ALA A 299 2.72 1.71 -2.40
C ALA A 299 3.74 2.74 -2.93
N SER A 300 5.01 2.34 -3.10
CA SER A 300 6.07 3.25 -3.58
C SER A 300 5.89 3.68 -5.04
N PHE A 301 5.38 2.80 -5.90
CA PHE A 301 5.22 3.09 -7.33
C PHE A 301 3.86 3.69 -7.69
N TYR A 302 2.88 3.68 -6.79
CA TYR A 302 1.54 4.19 -7.08
C TYR A 302 1.55 5.67 -7.51
N MET A 303 2.16 6.56 -6.72
CA MET A 303 2.18 8.00 -7.01
C MET A 303 3.00 8.35 -8.26
N PRO A 304 4.23 7.85 -8.45
CA PRO A 304 4.98 8.08 -9.69
C PRO A 304 4.25 7.56 -10.93
N ALA A 305 3.56 6.41 -10.84
CA ALA A 305 2.79 5.87 -11.95
C ALA A 305 1.63 6.80 -12.33
N LEU A 306 0.92 7.35 -11.35
CA LEU A 306 -0.13 8.35 -11.57
C LEU A 306 0.42 9.63 -12.20
N LEU A 307 1.52 10.15 -11.65
CA LEU A 307 2.14 11.39 -12.12
C LEU A 307 2.67 11.25 -13.56
N THR A 308 3.25 10.10 -13.89
CA THR A 308 3.74 9.81 -15.25
C THR A 308 2.60 9.81 -16.27
N GLY A 309 1.44 9.27 -15.89
CA GLY A 309 0.23 9.31 -16.73
C GLY A 309 -0.23 10.74 -17.00
N MET A 310 -0.27 11.57 -15.96
CA MET A 310 -0.62 12.99 -16.09
C MET A 310 0.41 13.75 -16.93
N SER A 311 1.71 13.56 -16.68
CA SER A 311 2.77 14.26 -17.43
C SER A 311 2.77 13.87 -18.90
N ALA A 312 2.54 12.59 -19.23
CA ALA A 312 2.43 12.14 -20.61
C ALA A 312 1.23 12.78 -21.32
N GLN A 313 0.11 12.94 -20.61
CA GLN A 313 -1.06 13.66 -21.13
C GLN A 313 -0.75 15.14 -21.36
N THR A 314 -0.16 15.83 -20.39
CA THR A 314 0.22 17.25 -20.54
C THR A 314 1.24 17.46 -21.66
N SER A 315 2.23 16.57 -21.81
CA SER A 315 3.21 16.65 -22.91
C SER A 315 2.59 16.39 -24.29
N SER A 316 1.40 15.78 -24.36
CA SER A 316 0.67 15.59 -25.62
C SER A 316 -0.15 16.81 -26.05
N TRP A 317 -0.34 17.78 -25.15
CA TRP A 317 -1.07 19.00 -25.47
C TRP A 317 -0.24 19.88 -26.40
N SER A 318 -0.85 20.32 -27.49
CA SER A 318 -0.21 21.25 -28.42
C SER A 318 -0.03 22.65 -27.82
N TYR A 319 -0.75 22.97 -26.74
CA TYR A 319 -0.79 24.28 -26.11
C TYR A 319 -0.92 24.17 -24.60
N ASP A 320 -0.24 25.08 -23.88
CA ASP A 320 -0.15 25.07 -22.42
C ASP A 320 -1.41 25.62 -21.72
N TYR A 321 -2.12 26.53 -22.39
CA TYR A 321 -3.32 27.18 -21.85
C TYR A 321 -4.48 27.13 -22.85
N TRP A 322 -5.66 26.83 -22.32
CA TRP A 322 -6.94 26.87 -23.04
C TRP A 322 -7.87 27.83 -22.30
N MET A 323 -8.45 28.78 -23.02
CA MET A 323 -9.49 29.66 -22.48
C MET A 323 -10.76 29.65 -23.34
N SER A 324 -11.91 29.59 -22.68
CA SER A 324 -13.23 29.61 -23.31
C SER A 324 -14.07 30.76 -22.77
N TYR A 325 -14.58 31.61 -23.65
CA TYR A 325 -15.46 32.73 -23.27
C TYR A 325 -16.66 32.89 -24.22
N PRO A 326 -17.80 33.42 -23.74
CA PRO A 326 -18.96 33.74 -24.59
C PRO A 326 -18.63 34.81 -25.63
N SER A 327 -19.08 34.65 -26.89
CA SER A 327 -18.74 35.58 -27.98
C SER A 327 -19.21 37.02 -27.75
N GLN A 328 -20.25 37.18 -26.93
CA GLN A 328 -20.88 38.45 -26.57
C GLN A 328 -20.07 39.27 -25.56
N LYS A 329 -19.08 38.67 -24.87
CA LYS A 329 -18.18 39.38 -23.97
C LYS A 329 -16.76 39.31 -24.53
N GLU A 330 -16.22 40.44 -24.99
CA GLU A 330 -14.78 40.60 -25.22
C GLU A 330 -14.11 40.76 -23.86
N ILE A 331 -13.71 39.64 -23.25
CA ILE A 331 -13.22 39.67 -21.86
C ILE A 331 -11.71 39.96 -21.81
N LEU A 332 -10.95 39.63 -22.86
CA LEU A 332 -9.49 39.85 -22.91
C LEU A 332 -9.05 40.03 -24.38
N LEU A 333 -8.48 41.20 -24.71
CA LEU A 333 -7.72 41.33 -25.97
C LEU A 333 -6.37 40.61 -25.79
N GLN A 334 -5.89 39.93 -26.85
CA GLN A 334 -4.54 39.31 -26.90
C GLN A 334 -3.43 40.19 -26.29
N LYS A 335 -3.55 41.52 -26.46
CA LYS A 335 -2.64 42.52 -25.88
C LYS A 335 -2.55 42.49 -24.35
N GLU A 336 -3.67 42.34 -23.65
CA GLU A 336 -3.69 42.32 -22.17
C GLU A 336 -3.02 41.06 -21.62
N VAL A 337 -3.22 39.91 -22.29
CA VAL A 337 -2.53 38.66 -21.94
C VAL A 337 -1.04 38.76 -22.21
N GLN A 338 -0.65 39.46 -23.27
CA GLN A 338 0.75 39.69 -23.60
C GLN A 338 1.42 40.64 -22.60
N GLU A 339 0.77 41.74 -22.21
CA GLU A 339 1.25 42.64 -21.15
C GLU A 339 1.38 41.92 -19.80
N LEU A 340 0.43 41.04 -19.47
CA LEU A 340 0.51 40.19 -18.28
C LEU A 340 1.69 39.22 -18.38
N ALA A 341 1.85 38.53 -19.51
CA ALA A 341 2.96 37.59 -19.72
C ALA A 341 4.32 38.30 -19.60
N ASP A 342 4.46 39.50 -20.17
CA ASP A 342 5.65 40.33 -20.05
C ASP A 342 5.95 40.72 -18.60
N SER A 343 4.91 41.06 -17.81
CA SER A 343 5.08 41.37 -16.37
C SER A 343 5.64 40.20 -15.55
N TYR A 344 5.33 38.97 -15.97
CA TYR A 344 5.83 37.73 -15.37
C TYR A 344 7.04 37.13 -16.11
N GLN A 345 7.60 37.84 -17.09
CA GLN A 345 8.74 37.40 -17.92
C GLN A 345 8.49 36.09 -18.68
N VAL A 346 7.24 35.85 -19.10
CA VAL A 346 6.84 34.69 -19.89
C VAL A 346 6.67 35.11 -21.35
N SER A 347 7.31 34.39 -22.27
CA SER A 347 7.15 34.64 -23.71
C SER A 347 6.03 33.79 -24.31
N LEU A 348 5.08 34.43 -25.00
CA LEU A 348 4.03 33.75 -25.75
C LEU A 348 4.58 33.27 -27.09
N LYS A 349 4.49 31.96 -27.40
CA LYS A 349 4.94 31.40 -28.68
C LYS A 349 3.89 31.48 -29.77
N ASP A 350 2.70 30.92 -29.50
CA ASP A 350 1.61 30.78 -30.47
C ASP A 350 0.29 31.24 -29.84
N TRP A 351 -0.51 32.00 -30.60
CA TRP A 351 -1.86 32.44 -30.22
C TRP A 351 -2.83 32.11 -31.35
N LYS A 352 -3.94 31.40 -31.05
CA LYS A 352 -5.00 31.11 -32.02
C LYS A 352 -6.38 31.20 -31.41
N GLU A 353 -7.27 31.85 -32.13
CA GLU A 353 -8.68 31.97 -31.79
C GLU A 353 -9.53 31.16 -32.76
N LEU A 354 -10.51 30.45 -32.22
CA LEU A 354 -11.44 29.61 -32.95
C LEU A 354 -12.85 29.88 -32.44
N GLU A 355 -13.84 29.86 -33.31
CA GLU A 355 -15.23 29.92 -32.89
C GLU A 355 -15.79 28.50 -32.73
N TYR A 356 -16.59 28.30 -31.69
CA TYR A 356 -17.27 27.04 -31.43
C TYR A 356 -18.69 27.31 -30.93
N VAL A 357 -19.57 26.34 -31.11
CA VAL A 357 -20.96 26.42 -30.65
C VAL A 357 -21.11 25.50 -29.44
N ILE A 358 -21.80 25.99 -28.42
CA ILE A 358 -22.22 25.17 -27.29
C ILE A 358 -23.64 24.70 -27.57
N LEU A 359 -23.84 23.38 -27.67
CA LEU A 359 -25.16 22.78 -27.83
C LEU A 359 -25.48 21.97 -26.58
N ALA A 360 -26.72 22.05 -26.12
CA ALA A 360 -27.19 21.19 -25.05
C ALA A 360 -27.47 19.79 -25.61
N MET A 361 -26.99 18.78 -24.90
CA MET A 361 -27.11 17.37 -25.27
C MET A 361 -27.94 16.63 -24.24
N ASP A 362 -28.77 15.74 -24.76
CA ASP A 362 -29.48 14.75 -23.98
C ASP A 362 -28.51 13.67 -23.46
N GLY A 363 -28.88 12.99 -22.39
CA GLY A 363 -28.08 11.88 -21.89
C GLY A 363 -28.64 11.21 -20.65
N THR A 364 -27.99 10.12 -20.25
CA THR A 364 -28.35 9.38 -19.04
C THR A 364 -27.50 9.81 -17.85
N SER A 365 -28.15 10.37 -16.82
CA SER A 365 -27.51 10.71 -15.56
C SER A 365 -27.59 9.54 -14.59
N GLN A 366 -26.47 9.20 -13.95
CA GLN A 366 -26.49 8.31 -12.78
C GLN A 366 -27.07 9.09 -11.59
N LYS A 367 -28.13 8.58 -10.96
CA LYS A 367 -28.67 9.10 -9.69
C LYS A 367 -28.53 8.06 -8.59
N GLU A 368 -28.03 8.51 -7.44
CA GLU A 368 -27.88 7.70 -6.24
C GLU A 368 -29.17 7.74 -5.40
N ARG A 369 -29.63 6.58 -4.95
CA ARG A 369 -30.72 6.43 -3.96
C ARG A 369 -30.15 6.46 -2.55
N GLU A 370 -30.99 6.78 -1.58
CA GLU A 370 -30.62 6.79 -0.15
C GLU A 370 -30.10 5.43 0.37
N ASP A 371 -30.38 4.32 -0.33
CA ASP A 371 -29.87 2.97 0.01
C ASP A 371 -28.49 2.64 -0.59
N GLY A 372 -27.84 3.61 -1.26
CA GLY A 372 -26.55 3.44 -1.93
C GLY A 372 -26.60 2.66 -3.25
N SER A 373 -27.80 2.38 -3.77
CA SER A 373 -27.97 1.98 -5.18
C SER A 373 -27.99 3.18 -6.10
N PHE A 374 -27.67 2.96 -7.37
CA PHE A 374 -27.82 3.96 -8.40
C PHE A 374 -28.73 3.46 -9.53
N TYR A 375 -29.33 4.39 -10.25
CA TYR A 375 -30.07 4.11 -11.47
C TYR A 375 -29.75 5.17 -12.51
N TYR A 376 -29.96 4.82 -13.78
CA TYR A 376 -29.80 5.74 -14.89
C TYR A 376 -31.14 6.37 -15.22
N GLU A 377 -31.21 7.69 -15.18
CA GLU A 377 -32.36 8.48 -15.61
C GLU A 377 -31.97 9.26 -16.85
N TYR A 378 -32.76 9.12 -17.92
CA TYR A 378 -32.59 9.94 -19.11
C TYR A 378 -33.08 11.36 -18.85
N LYS A 379 -32.28 12.34 -19.23
CA LYS A 379 -32.63 13.76 -19.21
C LYS A 379 -32.39 14.36 -20.57
N GLU A 380 -33.36 15.14 -21.05
CA GLU A 380 -33.28 15.85 -22.33
C GLU A 380 -32.20 16.93 -22.35
N LEU A 381 -31.87 17.51 -21.20
CA LEU A 381 -30.79 18.48 -21.03
C LEU A 381 -29.90 17.97 -19.89
N LEU A 382 -28.85 17.22 -20.23
CA LEU A 382 -27.91 16.68 -19.25
C LEU A 382 -26.57 17.40 -19.25
N MET A 383 -26.00 17.60 -20.43
CA MET A 383 -24.65 18.12 -20.58
C MET A 383 -24.55 19.08 -21.75
N GLU A 384 -23.53 19.94 -21.72
CA GLU A 384 -23.22 20.87 -22.79
C GLU A 384 -22.07 20.30 -23.63
N GLY A 385 -22.29 20.11 -24.93
CA GLY A 385 -21.27 19.72 -25.89
C GLY A 385 -20.68 20.94 -26.60
N ARG A 386 -19.37 20.92 -26.84
CA ARG A 386 -18.67 21.97 -27.60
C ARG A 386 -18.41 21.45 -29.02
N PHE A 387 -18.96 22.14 -30.01
CA PHE A 387 -18.89 21.76 -31.41
C PHE A 387 -18.12 22.79 -32.23
N LEU A 388 -17.19 22.30 -33.03
CA LEU A 388 -16.39 23.10 -33.96
C LEU A 388 -16.89 22.86 -35.39
N SER A 389 -16.73 23.85 -36.26
CA SER A 389 -16.93 23.66 -37.69
C SER A 389 -15.90 22.68 -38.26
N GLU A 390 -16.26 21.97 -39.34
CA GLU A 390 -15.34 21.01 -39.98
C GLU A 390 -14.04 21.67 -40.44
N SER A 391 -14.12 22.87 -41.00
CA SER A 391 -12.97 23.64 -41.46
C SER A 391 -12.01 23.95 -40.32
N SER A 392 -12.53 24.43 -39.18
CA SER A 392 -11.73 24.71 -37.98
C SER A 392 -11.16 23.45 -37.33
N PHE A 393 -11.85 22.30 -37.43
CA PHE A 393 -11.32 21.04 -36.92
C PHE A 393 -10.18 20.47 -37.79
N ARG A 394 -10.29 20.62 -39.12
CA ARG A 394 -9.26 20.14 -40.07
C ARG A 394 -7.93 20.90 -39.94
N GLU A 395 -7.96 22.15 -39.50
CA GLU A 395 -6.75 22.92 -39.19
C GLU A 395 -5.99 22.40 -37.95
N LYS A 396 -6.56 21.47 -37.15
CA LYS A 396 -5.86 20.68 -36.11
C LYS A 396 -5.06 21.48 -35.06
N GLU A 397 -5.44 22.72 -34.76
CA GLU A 397 -4.61 23.61 -33.94
C GLU A 397 -5.51 24.46 -33.01
N ILE A 398 -5.62 24.12 -31.71
CA ILE A 398 -6.61 24.72 -30.79
C ILE A 398 -5.96 25.37 -29.57
N VAL A 399 -6.11 26.70 -29.39
CA VAL A 399 -5.64 27.42 -28.18
C VAL A 399 -6.75 28.20 -27.49
N THR A 400 -7.63 28.84 -28.25
CA THR A 400 -8.64 29.73 -27.65
C THR A 400 -9.93 29.61 -28.42
N GLN A 401 -11.04 29.52 -27.69
CA GLN A 401 -12.32 29.15 -28.25
C GLN A 401 -13.37 30.20 -27.84
N ARG A 402 -14.04 30.81 -28.83
CA ARG A 402 -15.10 31.81 -28.69
C ARG A 402 -16.46 31.15 -28.87
N ALA A 403 -17.29 31.17 -27.83
CA ALA A 403 -18.56 30.45 -27.81
C ALA A 403 -19.68 31.26 -28.46
N VAL A 404 -20.24 30.80 -29.57
CA VAL A 404 -21.49 31.34 -30.13
C VAL A 404 -22.66 30.61 -29.46
N LEU A 405 -23.48 31.35 -28.71
CA LEU A 405 -24.68 30.83 -28.05
C LEU A 405 -25.81 30.69 -29.08
N GLY A 406 -26.06 29.46 -29.53
CA GLY A 406 -27.24 29.07 -30.28
C GLY A 406 -27.97 27.96 -29.56
N VAL A 407 -29.13 28.26 -28.95
CA VAL A 407 -29.94 27.23 -28.27
C VAL A 407 -30.72 26.47 -29.33
N SER A 408 -30.27 25.26 -29.64
CA SER A 408 -31.03 24.27 -30.40
C SER A 408 -30.88 22.91 -29.73
N VAL A 409 -32.00 22.31 -29.34
CA VAL A 409 -32.05 21.00 -28.68
C VAL A 409 -32.12 19.94 -29.77
N PHE A 410 -31.12 19.07 -29.83
CA PHE A 410 -31.04 17.97 -30.79
C PHE A 410 -31.02 16.64 -30.03
N ASP A 411 -31.90 15.71 -30.44
CA ASP A 411 -32.00 14.34 -29.89
C ASP A 411 -30.89 13.48 -30.52
N PHE A 412 -29.85 13.15 -29.75
CA PHE A 412 -28.71 12.35 -30.21
C PHE A 412 -28.71 10.96 -29.56
N ARG A 413 -29.74 10.17 -29.83
CA ARG A 413 -29.72 8.73 -29.54
C ARG A 413 -28.60 8.02 -30.31
N GLY A 414 -27.48 7.77 -29.64
CA GLY A 414 -26.53 6.70 -30.00
C GLY A 414 -25.23 7.10 -30.70
N PHE A 415 -24.80 8.36 -30.68
CA PHE A 415 -23.51 8.76 -31.27
C PHE A 415 -22.43 8.98 -30.20
N THR A 416 -21.39 8.14 -30.21
CA THR A 416 -20.22 8.21 -29.30
C THR A 416 -19.00 8.89 -29.95
N SER A 417 -19.20 9.67 -31.01
CA SER A 417 -18.13 10.36 -31.75
C SER A 417 -18.54 11.80 -32.07
N PRO A 418 -17.59 12.76 -32.11
CA PRO A 418 -17.89 14.17 -32.36
C PRO A 418 -18.61 14.31 -33.72
N VAL A 419 -19.80 14.89 -33.68
CA VAL A 419 -20.61 15.17 -34.87
C VAL A 419 -20.03 16.41 -35.53
N ILE A 420 -19.48 16.21 -36.73
CA ILE A 420 -18.97 17.26 -37.60
C ILE A 420 -20.17 17.85 -38.33
N PHE A 421 -20.45 19.14 -38.11
CA PHE A 421 -21.46 19.87 -38.87
C PHE A 421 -20.83 20.46 -40.14
N PRO A 422 -21.51 20.38 -41.30
CA PRO A 422 -21.02 20.91 -42.58
C PRO A 422 -20.93 22.44 -42.62
#